data_AF-A0A382TPA9-F1
#
_entry.id   AF-A0A382TPA9-F1
#
_cell.length_a   1.000
_cell.length_b   1.000
_cell.length_c   1.000
_cell.angle_alpha   90.00
_cell.angle_beta   90.00
_cell.angle_gamma   90.00
#
_symmetry.space_group_name_H-M   'P 1'
#
loop_
_entity.id
_entity.type
_entity.pdbx_description
1 polymer ?
#
loop_
_entity_poly.entity_id
_entity_poly.type
_entity_poly.pdbx_seq_one_letter_code
_entity_poly.pdbx_strand_id
1 'polypeptide(L)'
;MVENKEPGDSILDPAALSEVVSLALAEASQRGASAAEAASALGQGLSVNVRLGEIETVEHTRDRSLIVTVYFGQQTGSASTSDYGLASIKETVQAACNIATYTQADECNGLADDDRLATEFPDLDLYHPWLPAVDEARDMAVACEQSALEHDNRIENSEGASVSSHEGYEVYATSTGFRGENRKTRHGISCSVIGQGQDGMQRDYWYSAARRKDQMDSPEHVGLEAARRTIRRLDARKIKTCQVPVLFEAPVASSLLSHFIGAVSGGALYRRASFLLDHVGQQVFPE
;
A
#
# COMPACT_ATOMS: atom_id res chain seq x y z
N MET A 1 19.35 -8.09 -31.79
CA MET A 1 19.35 -6.62 -31.80
C MET A 1 18.53 -6.22 -30.60
N VAL A 2 19.22 -5.81 -29.53
CA VAL A 2 18.58 -5.38 -28.29
C VAL A 2 18.15 -3.94 -28.53
N GLU A 3 16.86 -3.71 -28.71
CA GLU A 3 16.32 -2.35 -28.75
C GLU A 3 16.54 -1.72 -27.37
N ASN A 4 17.37 -0.69 -27.33
CA ASN A 4 17.51 0.20 -26.18
C ASN A 4 16.17 0.92 -26.00
N LYS A 5 15.40 0.50 -25.00
CA LYS A 5 14.22 1.23 -24.54
C LYS A 5 14.68 2.53 -23.87
N GLU A 6 14.15 3.67 -24.32
CA GLU A 6 14.43 4.97 -23.70
C GLU A 6 13.97 4.98 -22.22
N PRO A 7 14.67 5.72 -21.34
CA PRO A 7 14.26 5.90 -19.95
C PRO A 7 12.98 6.77 -19.92
N GLY A 8 11.82 6.14 -20.02
CA GLY A 8 10.53 6.84 -20.04
C GLY A 8 9.31 5.94 -20.20
N ASP A 9 9.45 4.74 -20.78
CA ASP A 9 8.31 3.83 -20.98
C ASP A 9 8.13 2.85 -19.82
N SER A 10 7.00 2.96 -19.13
CA SER A 10 6.53 1.95 -18.18
C SER A 10 6.56 0.55 -18.81
N ILE A 11 7.22 -0.41 -18.15
CA ILE A 11 7.44 -1.78 -18.64
C ILE A 11 6.33 -2.73 -18.13
N LEU A 12 5.24 -2.17 -17.59
CA LEU A 12 4.10 -2.96 -17.15
C LEU A 12 3.40 -3.55 -18.38
N ASP A 13 3.62 -4.84 -18.65
CA ASP A 13 2.97 -5.58 -19.74
C ASP A 13 1.68 -6.25 -19.22
N PRO A 14 0.49 -5.74 -19.59
CA PRO A 14 -0.79 -6.29 -19.16
C PRO A 14 -1.09 -7.68 -19.71
N ALA A 15 -0.57 -8.00 -20.91
CA ALA A 15 -0.85 -9.25 -21.57
C ALA A 15 -0.24 -10.41 -20.79
N ALA A 16 1.02 -10.25 -20.35
CA ALA A 16 1.72 -11.23 -19.54
C ALA A 16 0.99 -11.55 -18.22
N LEU A 17 0.44 -10.55 -17.52
CA LEU A 17 -0.30 -10.78 -16.27
C LEU A 17 -1.59 -11.58 -16.49
N SER A 18 -2.29 -11.26 -17.57
CA SER A 18 -3.54 -11.91 -17.95
C SER A 18 -3.34 -13.37 -18.33
N GLU A 19 -2.27 -13.66 -19.09
CA GLU A 19 -1.89 -15.01 -19.48
C GLU A 19 -1.55 -15.87 -18.27
N VAL A 20 -0.78 -15.33 -17.31
CA VAL A 20 -0.40 -16.03 -16.08
C VAL A 20 -1.61 -16.40 -15.23
N VAL A 21 -2.57 -15.47 -15.07
CA VAL A 21 -3.82 -15.73 -14.35
C VAL A 21 -4.66 -16.80 -15.07
N SER A 22 -4.81 -16.66 -16.39
CA SER A 22 -5.59 -17.60 -17.21
C SER A 22 -4.99 -19.02 -17.15
N LEU A 23 -3.67 -19.13 -17.19
CA LEU A 23 -2.94 -20.39 -17.08
C LEU A 23 -3.14 -21.03 -15.69
N ALA A 24 -3.05 -20.24 -14.62
CA ALA A 24 -3.26 -20.74 -13.26
C ALA A 24 -4.68 -21.29 -13.06
N LEU A 25 -5.69 -20.57 -13.54
CA LEU A 25 -7.10 -21.01 -13.49
C LEU A 25 -7.35 -22.25 -14.34
N ALA A 26 -6.77 -22.32 -15.55
CA ALA A 26 -6.88 -23.49 -16.42
C ALA A 26 -6.23 -24.73 -15.78
N GLU A 27 -5.06 -24.57 -15.16
CA GLU A 27 -4.39 -25.66 -14.43
C GLU A 27 -5.22 -26.09 -13.20
N ALA A 28 -5.83 -25.16 -12.46
CA ALA A 28 -6.68 -25.48 -11.32
C ALA A 28 -7.90 -26.31 -11.75
N SER A 29 -8.54 -25.93 -12.86
CA SER A 29 -9.65 -26.68 -13.47
C SER A 29 -9.21 -28.07 -13.92
N GLN A 30 -8.05 -28.20 -14.60
CA GLN A 30 -7.49 -29.51 -15.00
C GLN A 30 -7.21 -30.44 -13.82
N ARG A 31 -6.92 -29.87 -12.64
CA ARG A 31 -6.69 -30.60 -11.39
C ARG A 31 -7.96 -30.93 -10.60
N GLY A 32 -9.13 -30.57 -11.14
CA GLY A 32 -10.42 -30.91 -10.56
C GLY A 32 -10.92 -29.97 -9.47
N ALA A 33 -10.35 -28.76 -9.36
CA ALA A 33 -10.92 -27.74 -8.49
C ALA A 33 -12.35 -27.41 -8.97
N SER A 34 -13.31 -27.35 -8.05
CA SER A 34 -14.69 -26.96 -8.36
C SER A 34 -14.82 -25.48 -8.66
N ALA A 35 -13.95 -24.66 -8.05
CA ALA A 35 -13.82 -23.24 -8.32
C ALA A 35 -12.39 -22.78 -8.01
N ALA A 36 -11.98 -21.64 -8.57
CA ALA A 36 -10.70 -21.03 -8.28
C ALA A 36 -10.75 -19.52 -8.52
N GLU A 37 -9.86 -18.80 -7.85
CA GLU A 37 -9.55 -17.40 -8.11
C GLU A 37 -8.04 -17.22 -8.17
N ALA A 38 -7.60 -16.30 -9.02
CA ALA A 38 -6.20 -15.97 -9.14
C ALA A 38 -6.02 -14.46 -9.32
N ALA A 39 -4.98 -13.93 -8.69
CA ALA A 39 -4.56 -12.55 -8.83
C ALA A 39 -3.09 -12.53 -9.25
N SER A 40 -2.77 -11.75 -10.27
CA SER A 40 -1.39 -11.41 -10.60
C SER A 40 -1.16 -9.91 -10.47
N ALA A 41 0.00 -9.54 -9.95
CA ALA A 41 0.40 -8.15 -9.81
C ALA A 41 1.83 -7.95 -10.33
N LEU A 42 2.10 -6.78 -10.88
CA LEU A 42 3.42 -6.29 -11.22
C LEU A 42 3.53 -4.85 -10.75
N GLY A 43 4.56 -4.57 -9.96
CA GLY A 43 4.89 -3.25 -9.48
C GLY A 43 6.33 -2.90 -9.79
N GLN A 44 6.60 -1.62 -9.96
CA GLN A 44 7.97 -1.10 -9.96
C GLN A 44 8.00 0.29 -9.34
N GLY A 45 9.17 0.68 -8.85
CA GLY A 45 9.35 1.99 -8.26
C GLY A 45 10.81 2.38 -8.05
N LEU A 46 10.95 3.64 -7.63
CA LEU A 46 12.19 4.23 -7.18
C LEU A 46 11.93 4.85 -5.80
N SER A 47 12.85 4.61 -4.87
CA SER A 47 12.93 5.30 -3.59
C SER A 47 14.35 5.86 -3.41
N VAL A 48 14.45 7.17 -3.20
CA VAL A 48 15.72 7.85 -2.91
C VAL A 48 15.61 8.46 -1.53
N ASN A 49 16.51 8.05 -0.63
CA ASN A 49 16.63 8.60 0.71
C ASN A 49 17.94 9.38 0.81
N VAL A 50 17.85 10.57 1.37
CA VAL A 50 18.99 11.45 1.67
C VAL A 50 19.03 11.74 3.15
N ARG A 51 20.23 11.96 3.67
CA ARG A 51 20.46 12.36 5.04
C ARG A 51 21.63 13.32 5.13
N LEU A 52 21.41 14.45 5.78
CA LEU A 52 22.35 15.57 5.89
C LEU A 52 22.90 16.00 4.53
N GLY A 53 22.01 16.06 3.52
CA GLY A 53 22.33 16.48 2.15
C GLY A 53 22.99 15.41 1.27
N GLU A 54 23.34 14.25 1.82
CA GLU A 54 23.99 13.17 1.11
C GLU A 54 23.02 12.01 0.82
N ILE A 55 23.20 11.32 -0.30
CA ILE A 55 22.42 10.10 -0.58
C ILE A 55 22.77 9.02 0.45
N GLU A 56 21.75 8.48 1.10
CA GLU A 56 21.89 7.32 1.99
C GLU A 56 21.57 6.02 1.24
N THR A 57 20.45 5.99 0.51
CA THR A 57 20.04 4.81 -0.26
C THR A 57 19.33 5.20 -1.55
N VAL A 58 19.56 4.42 -2.60
CA VAL A 58 18.78 4.42 -3.84
C VAL A 58 18.26 3.01 -4.05
N GLU A 59 16.95 2.84 -4.04
CA GLU A 59 16.30 1.54 -4.21
C GLU A 59 15.42 1.55 -5.46
N HIS A 60 15.68 0.60 -6.35
CA HIS A 60 14.79 0.28 -7.45
C HIS A 60 14.03 -1.01 -7.10
N THR A 61 12.71 -0.91 -7.01
CA THR A 61 11.83 -2.05 -6.77
C THR A 61 11.25 -2.54 -8.08
N ARG A 62 11.18 -3.86 -8.23
CA ARG A 62 10.43 -4.52 -9.29
C ARG A 62 9.91 -5.85 -8.77
N ASP A 63 8.64 -5.85 -8.44
CA ASP A 63 8.00 -6.96 -7.77
C ASP A 63 6.89 -7.51 -8.65
N ARG A 64 6.76 -8.83 -8.66
CA ARG A 64 5.62 -9.50 -9.29
C ARG A 64 5.15 -10.63 -8.40
N SER A 65 3.85 -10.91 -8.45
CA SER A 65 3.25 -11.99 -7.67
C SER A 65 2.09 -12.62 -8.43
N LEU A 66 1.96 -13.92 -8.29
CA LEU A 66 0.76 -14.69 -8.61
C LEU A 66 0.28 -15.32 -7.30
N ILE A 67 -0.98 -15.13 -6.97
CA ILE A 67 -1.67 -15.83 -5.88
C ILE A 67 -2.81 -16.60 -6.51
N VAL A 68 -2.98 -17.86 -6.11
CA VAL A 68 -4.10 -18.71 -6.51
C VAL A 68 -4.76 -19.30 -5.27
N THR A 69 -6.08 -19.22 -5.22
CA THR A 69 -6.92 -19.92 -4.25
C THR A 69 -7.80 -20.90 -5.01
N VAL A 70 -7.82 -22.15 -4.59
CA VAL A 70 -8.64 -23.21 -5.19
C VAL A 70 -9.63 -23.76 -4.19
N TYR A 71 -10.78 -24.19 -4.70
CA TYR A 71 -11.85 -24.79 -3.92
C TYR A 71 -12.13 -26.20 -4.43
N PHE A 72 -12.28 -27.15 -3.50
CA PHE A 72 -12.79 -28.50 -3.75
C PHE A 72 -14.07 -28.68 -2.93
N GLY A 73 -15.21 -28.34 -3.53
CA GLY A 73 -16.42 -28.06 -2.78
C GLY A 73 -16.21 -26.90 -1.82
N GLN A 74 -16.23 -27.20 -0.52
CA GLN A 74 -16.10 -26.24 0.58
C GLN A 74 -14.72 -26.27 1.27
N GLN A 75 -13.79 -27.08 0.75
CA GLN A 75 -12.40 -27.10 1.19
C GLN A 75 -11.60 -26.11 0.34
N THR A 76 -10.69 -25.36 0.95
CA THR A 76 -9.95 -24.30 0.25
C THR A 76 -8.44 -24.39 0.51
N GLY A 77 -7.65 -23.99 -0.47
CA GLY A 77 -6.20 -23.89 -0.33
C GLY A 77 -5.65 -22.78 -1.20
N SER A 78 -4.66 -22.07 -0.68
CA SER A 78 -4.02 -20.97 -1.39
C SER A 78 -2.51 -21.17 -1.45
N ALA A 79 -1.91 -20.73 -2.55
CA ALA A 79 -0.46 -20.67 -2.72
C ALA A 79 -0.09 -19.45 -3.57
N SER A 80 1.18 -19.05 -3.49
CA SER A 80 1.67 -17.88 -4.20
C SER A 80 3.10 -18.06 -4.69
N THR A 81 3.45 -17.39 -5.78
CA THR A 81 4.81 -17.35 -6.34
C THR A 81 5.13 -15.99 -6.95
N SER A 82 6.40 -15.63 -7.02
CA SER A 82 6.90 -14.50 -7.80
C SER A 82 7.50 -14.93 -9.15
N ASP A 83 7.46 -16.22 -9.47
CA ASP A 83 7.92 -16.77 -10.73
C ASP A 83 6.77 -17.14 -11.67
N TYR A 84 6.75 -16.50 -12.84
CA TYR A 84 5.76 -16.71 -13.91
C TYR A 84 6.17 -17.81 -14.91
N GLY A 85 7.25 -18.55 -14.62
CA GLY A 85 7.57 -19.76 -15.37
C GLY A 85 6.41 -20.76 -15.33
N LEU A 86 6.12 -21.39 -16.47
CA LEU A 86 5.04 -22.39 -16.60
C LEU A 86 5.13 -23.50 -15.52
N ALA A 87 6.34 -23.99 -15.24
CA ALA A 87 6.55 -25.00 -14.20
C ALA A 87 6.17 -24.47 -12.81
N SER A 88 6.64 -23.27 -12.46
CA SER A 88 6.37 -22.61 -11.17
C SER A 88 4.89 -22.32 -10.96
N ILE A 89 4.17 -21.91 -12.02
CA ILE A 89 2.71 -21.73 -11.97
C ILE A 89 2.02 -23.06 -11.67
N LYS A 90 2.38 -24.13 -12.39
CA LYS A 90 1.80 -25.46 -12.18
C LYS A 90 2.08 -26.01 -10.78
N GLU A 91 3.30 -25.84 -10.28
CA GLU A 91 3.69 -26.22 -8.93
C GLU A 91 2.92 -25.44 -7.87
N THR A 92 2.73 -24.13 -8.08
CA THR A 92 1.95 -23.27 -7.17
C THR A 92 0.50 -23.72 -7.11
N VAL A 93 -0.14 -23.96 -8.26
CA VAL A 93 -1.52 -24.48 -8.30
C VAL A 93 -1.60 -25.86 -7.65
N GLN A 94 -0.64 -26.75 -7.93
CA GLN A 94 -0.57 -28.06 -7.28
C GLN A 94 -0.45 -27.93 -5.75
N ALA A 95 0.35 -26.99 -5.24
CA ALA A 95 0.47 -26.74 -3.81
C ALA A 95 -0.87 -26.27 -3.21
N ALA A 96 -1.56 -25.35 -3.86
CA ALA A 96 -2.90 -24.92 -3.45
C ALA A 96 -3.91 -26.09 -3.42
N CYS A 97 -3.93 -26.94 -4.46
CA CYS A 97 -4.78 -28.14 -4.49
C CYS A 97 -4.44 -29.14 -3.39
N ASN A 98 -3.15 -29.34 -3.10
CA ASN A 98 -2.71 -30.22 -2.02
C ASN A 98 -3.20 -29.69 -0.67
N ILE A 99 -3.05 -28.39 -0.41
CA ILE A 99 -3.56 -27.76 0.82
C ILE A 99 -5.06 -28.00 0.94
N ALA A 100 -5.84 -27.67 -0.11
CA ALA A 100 -7.28 -27.82 -0.09
C ALA A 100 -7.71 -29.25 0.27
N THR A 101 -7.03 -30.27 -0.26
CA THR A 101 -7.30 -31.69 0.03
C THR A 101 -7.17 -32.05 1.52
N TYR A 102 -6.31 -31.36 2.27
CA TYR A 102 -6.07 -31.61 3.70
C TYR A 102 -6.80 -30.64 4.64
N THR A 103 -7.49 -29.62 4.10
CA THR A 103 -8.30 -28.69 4.92
C THR A 103 -9.69 -29.25 5.18
N GLN A 104 -10.37 -28.75 6.22
CA GLN A 104 -11.75 -29.11 6.50
C GLN A 104 -12.70 -28.30 5.61
N ALA A 105 -13.86 -28.88 5.32
CA ALA A 105 -14.94 -28.18 4.66
C ALA A 105 -15.51 -27.08 5.59
N ASP A 106 -15.82 -25.92 5.01
CA ASP A 106 -16.50 -24.81 5.68
C ASP A 106 -17.59 -24.26 4.75
N GLU A 107 -18.83 -24.17 5.24
CA GLU A 107 -20.00 -23.68 4.50
C GLU A 107 -19.88 -22.23 4.06
N CYS A 108 -18.98 -21.47 4.67
CA CYS A 108 -18.71 -20.08 4.29
C CYS A 108 -17.63 -19.95 3.20
N ASN A 109 -16.97 -21.04 2.80
CA ASN A 109 -15.97 -21.01 1.73
C ASN A 109 -16.63 -21.03 0.35
N GLY A 110 -16.14 -20.17 -0.54
CA GLY A 110 -16.54 -20.13 -1.93
C GLY A 110 -16.13 -18.82 -2.60
N LEU A 111 -16.32 -18.77 -3.92
CA LEU A 111 -16.26 -17.51 -4.64
C LEU A 111 -17.42 -16.61 -4.24
N ALA A 112 -17.27 -15.30 -4.47
CA ALA A 112 -18.40 -14.40 -4.41
C ALA A 112 -19.46 -14.81 -5.45
N ASP A 113 -20.73 -14.60 -5.12
CA ASP A 113 -21.84 -14.85 -6.04
C ASP A 113 -21.68 -14.01 -7.32
N ASP A 114 -21.94 -14.61 -8.48
CA ASP A 114 -21.69 -13.97 -9.79
C ASP A 114 -22.48 -12.66 -9.98
N ASP A 115 -23.66 -12.53 -9.35
CA ASP A 115 -24.50 -11.32 -9.40
C ASP A 115 -23.95 -10.16 -8.54
N ARG A 116 -22.92 -10.43 -7.73
CA ARG A 116 -22.21 -9.42 -6.91
C ARG A 116 -20.89 -8.97 -7.54
N LEU A 117 -20.46 -9.62 -8.62
CA LEU A 117 -19.24 -9.26 -9.33
C LEU A 117 -19.47 -8.03 -10.22
N ALA A 118 -18.43 -7.22 -10.38
CA ALA A 118 -18.52 -5.99 -11.17
C ALA A 118 -18.74 -6.32 -12.66
N THR A 119 -19.79 -5.77 -13.26
CA THR A 119 -20.05 -5.87 -14.71
C THR A 119 -19.60 -4.62 -15.47
N GLU A 120 -19.35 -3.53 -14.74
CA GLU A 120 -18.93 -2.24 -15.26
C GLU A 120 -17.62 -1.83 -14.59
N PHE A 121 -16.66 -1.40 -15.40
CA PHE A 121 -15.33 -0.99 -14.96
C PHE A 121 -15.11 0.47 -15.34
N PRO A 122 -15.58 1.43 -14.51
CA PRO A 122 -15.37 2.84 -14.80
C PRO A 122 -13.89 3.18 -14.79
N ASP A 123 -13.47 4.11 -15.65
CA ASP A 123 -12.14 4.70 -15.55
C ASP A 123 -12.07 5.57 -14.29
N LEU A 124 -11.23 5.13 -13.35
CA LEU A 124 -11.05 5.77 -12.06
C LEU A 124 -9.91 6.81 -12.06
N ASP A 125 -9.24 7.02 -13.20
CA ASP A 125 -8.14 7.98 -13.37
C ASP A 125 -7.02 7.80 -12.31
N LEU A 126 -6.61 6.54 -12.07
CA LEU A 126 -5.70 6.19 -10.96
C LEU A 126 -4.22 6.14 -11.35
N TYR A 127 -3.91 6.23 -12.64
CA TYR A 127 -2.57 5.99 -13.19
C TYR A 127 -1.98 7.24 -13.84
N HIS A 128 -1.01 7.83 -13.15
CA HIS A 128 -0.31 9.06 -13.51
C HIS A 128 1.20 8.87 -13.32
N PRO A 129 1.89 8.28 -14.31
CA PRO A 129 3.28 7.89 -14.15
C PRO A 129 4.19 9.10 -13.98
N TRP A 130 5.17 8.93 -13.10
CA TRP A 130 6.32 9.80 -12.94
C TRP A 130 7.52 8.90 -12.66
N LEU A 131 8.48 8.83 -13.58
CA LEU A 131 9.66 7.98 -13.45
C LEU A 131 10.87 8.90 -13.28
N PRO A 132 11.08 9.50 -12.08
CA PRO A 132 12.16 10.45 -11.90
C PRO A 132 13.51 9.77 -12.10
N ALA A 133 14.46 10.53 -12.66
CA ALA A 133 15.86 10.13 -12.57
C ALA A 133 16.31 10.16 -11.09
N VAL A 134 17.31 9.35 -10.75
CA VAL A 134 17.86 9.32 -9.37
C VAL A 134 18.32 10.72 -8.94
N ASP A 135 18.95 11.47 -9.83
CA ASP A 135 19.38 12.85 -9.56
C ASP A 135 18.20 13.81 -9.29
N GLU A 136 17.09 13.68 -10.03
CA GLU A 136 15.88 14.48 -9.81
C GLU A 136 15.27 14.18 -8.43
N ALA A 137 15.14 12.89 -8.10
CA ALA A 137 14.59 12.46 -6.81
C ALA A 137 15.51 12.85 -5.64
N ARG A 138 16.85 12.76 -5.82
CA ARG A 138 17.84 13.28 -4.87
C ARG A 138 17.65 14.76 -4.65
N ASP A 139 17.63 15.57 -5.71
CA ASP A 139 17.57 17.03 -5.59
C ASP A 139 16.30 17.48 -4.87
N MET A 140 15.16 16.81 -5.14
CA MET A 140 13.92 17.02 -4.41
C MET A 140 14.04 16.63 -2.93
N ALA A 141 14.63 15.48 -2.61
CA ALA A 141 14.80 15.05 -1.23
C ALA A 141 15.75 15.98 -0.45
N VAL A 142 16.85 16.44 -1.08
CA VAL A 142 17.80 17.40 -0.48
C VAL A 142 17.12 18.74 -0.24
N ALA A 143 16.34 19.26 -1.20
CA ALA A 143 15.59 20.50 -1.01
C ALA A 143 14.60 20.40 0.16
N CYS A 144 13.93 19.25 0.28
CA CYS A 144 13.03 18.95 1.41
C CYS A 144 13.78 19.00 2.75
N GLU A 145 14.84 18.19 2.89
CA GLU A 145 15.62 18.13 4.13
C GLU A 145 16.25 19.49 4.49
N GLN A 146 16.85 20.17 3.51
CA GLN A 146 17.52 21.44 3.72
C GLN A 146 16.55 22.52 4.21
N SER A 147 15.33 22.58 3.64
CA SER A 147 14.31 23.52 4.09
C SER A 147 13.89 23.31 5.55
N ALA A 148 13.99 22.07 6.05
CA ALA A 148 13.72 21.75 7.43
C ALA A 148 14.89 22.16 8.36
N LEU A 149 16.12 21.82 7.97
CA LEU A 149 17.34 22.13 8.72
C LEU A 149 17.59 23.64 8.84
N GLU A 150 17.30 24.41 7.78
CA GLU A 150 17.48 25.86 7.77
C GLU A 150 16.37 26.64 8.48
N HIS A 151 15.27 25.97 8.87
CA HIS A 151 14.10 26.64 9.42
C HIS A 151 14.35 27.29 10.79
N ASP A 152 15.04 26.58 11.68
CA ASP A 152 15.27 27.00 13.07
C ASP A 152 16.59 26.39 13.56
N ASN A 153 17.42 27.20 14.24
CA ASN A 153 18.74 26.78 14.71
C ASN A 153 18.72 25.65 15.75
N ARG A 154 17.56 25.36 16.34
CA ARG A 154 17.37 24.23 17.24
C ARG A 154 17.18 22.90 16.51
N ILE A 155 16.95 22.90 15.19
CA ILE A 155 16.99 21.69 14.38
C ILE A 155 18.46 21.30 14.15
N GLU A 156 19.01 20.51 15.07
CA GLU A 156 20.44 20.18 15.08
C GLU A 156 20.78 18.91 14.29
N ASN A 157 19.78 18.08 13.95
CA ASN A 157 20.01 16.82 13.25
C ASN A 157 18.82 16.39 12.40
N SER A 158 19.03 15.41 11.53
CA SER A 158 18.04 14.87 10.60
C SER A 158 18.05 13.34 10.56
N GLU A 159 16.86 12.77 10.42
CA GLU A 159 16.67 11.36 10.04
C GLU A 159 16.49 11.19 8.52
N GLY A 160 16.59 12.28 7.77
CA GLY A 160 16.58 12.29 6.33
C GLY A 160 15.27 12.73 5.71
N ALA A 161 15.32 12.82 4.39
CA ALA A 161 14.16 13.00 3.53
C ALA A 161 14.12 11.89 2.48
N SER A 162 12.90 11.56 2.06
CA SER A 162 12.65 10.48 1.11
C SER A 162 11.75 10.97 -0.01
N VAL A 163 12.09 10.62 -1.25
CA VAL A 163 11.21 10.76 -2.42
C VAL A 163 11.00 9.38 -3.01
N SER A 164 9.73 9.04 -3.24
CA SER A 164 9.34 7.76 -3.80
C SER A 164 8.32 7.91 -4.92
N SER A 165 8.45 7.08 -5.94
CA SER A 165 7.49 6.94 -7.03
C SER A 165 7.30 5.48 -7.34
N HIS A 166 6.04 5.03 -7.36
CA HIS A 166 5.67 3.65 -7.60
C HIS A 166 4.51 3.58 -8.59
N GLU A 167 4.56 2.57 -9.46
CA GLU A 167 3.44 2.17 -10.30
C GLU A 167 3.16 0.68 -10.17
N GLY A 168 1.91 0.31 -10.34
CA GLY A 168 1.47 -1.08 -10.30
C GLY A 168 0.32 -1.37 -11.23
N TYR A 169 0.29 -2.62 -11.69
CA TYR A 169 -0.78 -3.20 -12.47
C TYR A 169 -1.19 -4.54 -11.85
N GLU A 170 -2.48 -4.80 -11.77
CA GLU A 170 -3.06 -5.97 -11.13
C GLU A 170 -4.17 -6.54 -12.01
N VAL A 171 -4.21 -7.87 -12.14
CA VAL A 171 -5.28 -8.62 -12.80
C VAL A 171 -5.82 -9.62 -11.80
N TYR A 172 -7.13 -9.64 -11.60
CA TYR A 172 -7.83 -10.65 -10.82
C TYR A 172 -8.84 -11.36 -11.71
N ALA A 173 -8.95 -12.68 -11.60
CA ALA A 173 -9.97 -13.44 -12.29
C ALA A 173 -10.42 -14.66 -11.49
N THR A 174 -11.63 -15.13 -11.80
CA THR A 174 -12.22 -16.35 -11.24
C THR A 174 -12.41 -17.42 -12.32
N SER A 175 -12.54 -18.67 -11.89
CA SER A 175 -12.89 -19.79 -12.76
C SER A 175 -14.31 -19.68 -13.33
N THR A 176 -15.17 -18.82 -12.78
CA THR A 176 -16.53 -18.54 -13.29
C THR A 176 -16.55 -17.49 -14.41
N GLY A 177 -15.39 -16.94 -14.78
CA GLY A 177 -15.24 -16.06 -15.93
C GLY A 177 -15.19 -14.57 -15.59
N PHE A 178 -15.26 -14.20 -14.31
CA PHE A 178 -14.99 -12.81 -13.93
C PHE A 178 -13.52 -12.48 -14.16
N ARG A 179 -13.28 -11.28 -14.66
CA ARG A 179 -11.95 -10.70 -14.78
C ARG A 179 -12.03 -9.20 -14.56
N GLY A 180 -11.19 -8.71 -13.67
CA GLY A 180 -10.98 -7.28 -13.43
C GLY A 180 -9.49 -6.96 -13.49
N GLU A 181 -9.19 -5.75 -13.92
CA GLU A 181 -7.82 -5.23 -13.97
C GLU A 181 -7.78 -3.80 -13.47
N ASN A 182 -6.65 -3.40 -12.88
CA ASN A 182 -6.47 -2.06 -12.37
C ASN A 182 -5.01 -1.62 -12.50
N ARG A 183 -4.80 -0.35 -12.85
CA ARG A 183 -3.49 0.31 -12.87
C ARG A 183 -3.50 1.51 -11.95
N LYS A 184 -2.43 1.68 -11.19
CA LYS A 184 -2.32 2.78 -10.23
C LYS A 184 -0.89 3.29 -10.10
N THR A 185 -0.76 4.58 -9.81
CA THR A 185 0.49 5.19 -9.33
C THR A 185 0.34 5.71 -7.93
N ARG A 186 1.47 5.79 -7.22
CA ARG A 186 1.56 6.48 -5.94
C ARG A 186 2.95 7.11 -5.80
N HIS A 187 2.94 8.40 -5.57
CA HIS A 187 4.13 9.22 -5.36
C HIS A 187 4.10 9.74 -3.93
N GLY A 188 5.28 9.92 -3.34
CA GLY A 188 5.39 10.45 -1.99
C GLY A 188 6.70 11.18 -1.75
N ILE A 189 6.64 12.16 -0.86
CA ILE A 189 7.79 12.87 -0.33
C ILE A 189 7.62 13.01 1.18
N SER A 190 8.69 12.85 1.95
CA SER A 190 8.64 12.98 3.41
C SER A 190 9.97 13.47 3.98
N CYS A 191 9.91 14.03 5.20
CA CYS A 191 11.09 14.48 5.94
C CYS A 191 10.87 14.30 7.44
N SER A 192 11.91 13.86 8.15
CA SER A 192 11.95 13.69 9.61
C SER A 192 13.20 14.38 10.17
N VAL A 193 13.02 15.28 11.12
CA VAL A 193 14.12 16.06 11.72
C VAL A 193 14.07 16.04 13.24
N ILE A 194 15.21 16.32 13.86
CA ILE A 194 15.41 16.30 15.30
C ILE A 194 15.76 17.70 15.78
N GLY A 195 14.97 18.19 16.73
CA GLY A 195 15.20 19.44 17.42
C GLY A 195 15.79 19.21 18.82
N GLN A 196 16.66 20.10 19.27
CA GLN A 196 17.24 20.11 20.61
C GLN A 196 16.62 21.25 21.45
N GLY A 197 15.93 20.88 22.52
CA GLY A 197 15.39 21.80 23.53
C GLY A 197 16.28 21.89 24.76
N GLN A 198 15.81 22.59 25.78
CA GLN A 198 16.47 22.60 27.11
C GLN A 198 16.31 21.23 27.79
N ASP A 199 15.15 20.60 27.62
CA ASP A 199 14.79 19.35 28.31
C ASP A 199 15.15 18.09 27.50
N GLY A 200 15.77 18.24 26.33
CA GLY A 200 16.25 17.14 25.49
C GLY A 200 15.85 17.23 24.02
N MET A 201 16.09 16.12 23.31
CA MET A 201 15.78 16.00 21.88
C MET A 201 14.32 15.65 21.64
N GLN A 202 13.73 16.23 20.59
CA GLN A 202 12.42 15.87 20.06
C GLN A 202 12.50 15.59 18.57
N ARG A 203 11.60 14.74 18.12
CA ARG A 203 11.46 14.37 16.72
C ARG A 203 10.00 14.45 16.29
N ASP A 204 9.78 14.97 15.10
CA ASP A 204 8.54 14.85 14.35
C ASP A 204 8.87 14.80 12.85
N TYR A 205 7.85 14.56 12.04
CA TYR A 205 7.96 14.42 10.61
C TYR A 205 6.76 15.06 9.89
N TRP A 206 6.89 15.22 8.58
CA TRP A 206 5.77 15.50 7.69
C TRP A 206 5.94 14.76 6.37
N TYR A 207 4.84 14.61 5.63
CA TYR A 207 4.84 13.96 4.33
C TYR A 207 3.69 14.44 3.46
N SER A 208 3.84 14.21 2.16
CA SER A 208 2.81 14.37 1.15
C SER A 208 2.79 13.13 0.25
N ALA A 209 1.60 12.72 -0.18
CA ALA A 209 1.43 11.58 -1.07
C ALA A 209 0.24 11.78 -1.99
N ALA A 210 0.43 11.48 -3.28
CA ALA A 210 -0.61 11.65 -4.30
C ALA A 210 -0.46 10.62 -5.42
N ARG A 211 -1.50 10.48 -6.26
CA ARG A 211 -1.41 9.67 -7.48
C ARG A 211 -0.65 10.40 -8.58
N ARG A 212 -0.80 11.73 -8.65
CA ARG A 212 -0.14 12.63 -9.59
C ARG A 212 0.98 13.40 -8.91
N LYS A 213 2.11 13.59 -9.60
CA LYS A 213 3.28 14.31 -9.07
C LYS A 213 2.93 15.75 -8.67
N ASP A 214 2.18 16.45 -9.53
CA ASP A 214 1.79 17.85 -9.39
C ASP A 214 0.75 18.11 -8.28
N GLN A 215 0.20 17.05 -7.70
CA GLN A 215 -0.71 17.11 -6.55
C GLN A 215 0.01 16.84 -5.22
N MET A 216 1.31 16.57 -5.24
CA MET A 216 2.10 16.56 -4.01
C MET A 216 2.46 17.99 -3.60
N ASP A 217 2.44 18.26 -2.29
CA ASP A 217 3.13 19.43 -1.74
C ASP A 217 4.58 19.54 -2.21
N SER A 218 5.07 20.77 -2.31
CA SER A 218 6.46 21.01 -2.71
C SER A 218 7.44 20.47 -1.65
N PRO A 219 8.66 20.07 -2.05
CA PRO A 219 9.69 19.66 -1.10
C PRO A 219 9.89 20.64 0.06
N GLU A 220 9.94 21.94 -0.25
CA GLU A 220 10.16 22.99 0.74
C GLU A 220 9.00 23.11 1.73
N HIS A 221 7.76 22.92 1.26
CA HIS A 221 6.60 22.91 2.15
C HIS A 221 6.68 21.74 3.13
N VAL A 222 7.02 20.55 2.63
CA VAL A 222 7.09 19.34 3.44
C VAL A 222 8.18 19.44 4.51
N GLY A 223 9.37 19.90 4.13
CA GLY A 223 10.46 20.10 5.10
C GLY A 223 10.15 21.18 6.13
N LEU A 224 9.57 22.31 5.69
CA LEU A 224 9.15 23.39 6.59
C LEU A 224 8.11 22.92 7.62
N GLU A 225 7.13 22.11 7.19
CA GLU A 225 6.12 21.59 8.10
C GLU A 225 6.71 20.54 9.06
N ALA A 226 7.62 19.68 8.59
CA ALA A 226 8.36 18.76 9.45
C ALA A 226 9.12 19.51 10.57
N ALA A 227 9.85 20.59 10.20
CA ALA A 227 10.57 21.41 11.17
C ALA A 227 9.63 22.11 12.17
N ARG A 228 8.54 22.74 11.70
CA ARG A 228 7.55 23.39 12.58
C ARG A 228 6.98 22.44 13.61
N ARG A 229 6.64 21.23 13.17
CA ARG A 229 6.09 20.18 14.04
C ARG A 229 7.11 19.73 15.09
N THR A 230 8.37 19.53 14.67
CA THR A 230 9.47 19.19 15.59
C THR A 230 9.71 20.28 16.62
N ILE A 231 9.80 21.55 16.20
CA ILE A 231 9.98 22.69 17.11
C ILE A 231 8.82 22.82 18.10
N ARG A 232 7.57 22.60 17.66
CA ARG A 232 6.38 22.65 18.54
C ARG A 232 6.44 21.65 19.70
N ARG A 233 7.21 20.56 19.57
CA ARG A 233 7.38 19.55 20.63
C ARG A 233 8.44 19.90 21.67
N LEU A 234 9.35 20.83 21.37
CA LEU A 234 10.44 21.18 22.28
C LEU A 234 9.90 21.69 23.61
N ASP A 235 10.55 21.25 24.69
CA ASP A 235 10.25 21.65 26.08
C ASP A 235 8.77 21.44 26.46
N ALA A 236 8.14 20.41 25.87
CA ALA A 236 6.78 20.01 26.20
C ALA A 236 6.69 19.56 27.67
N ARG A 237 5.68 20.07 28.37
CA ARG A 237 5.47 19.80 29.80
C ARG A 237 4.39 18.78 30.05
N LYS A 238 4.58 17.95 31.08
CA LYS A 238 3.52 17.10 31.63
C LYS A 238 2.43 17.96 32.29
N ILE A 239 1.17 17.73 31.90
CA ILE A 239 0.02 18.33 32.58
C ILE A 239 -0.41 17.49 33.79
N LYS A 240 -1.16 18.09 34.72
CA LYS A 240 -1.81 17.35 35.82
C LYS A 240 -2.97 16.50 35.27
N THR A 241 -3.29 15.41 35.94
CA THR A 241 -4.49 14.61 35.64
C THR A 241 -5.74 15.47 35.74
N CYS A 242 -6.53 15.52 34.67
CA CYS A 242 -7.78 16.29 34.59
C CYS A 242 -8.74 15.68 33.55
N GLN A 243 -9.99 16.13 33.58
CA GLN A 243 -10.97 15.91 32.51
C GLN A 243 -11.14 17.23 31.76
N VAL A 244 -10.85 17.23 30.46
CA VAL A 244 -10.89 18.43 29.61
C VAL A 244 -11.30 18.04 28.19
N PRO A 245 -11.83 18.97 27.38
CA PRO A 245 -11.99 18.76 25.95
C PRO A 245 -10.64 18.41 25.29
N VAL A 246 -10.65 17.45 24.36
CA VAL A 246 -9.48 17.02 23.59
C VAL A 246 -9.75 17.30 22.12
N LEU A 247 -8.82 18.00 21.48
CA LEU A 247 -8.83 18.20 20.04
C LEU A 247 -7.83 17.24 19.39
N PHE A 248 -8.32 16.36 18.52
CA PHE A 248 -7.48 15.49 17.71
C PHE A 248 -7.06 16.23 16.43
N GLU A 249 -5.76 16.33 16.19
CA GLU A 249 -5.24 16.84 14.92
C GLU A 249 -5.68 15.92 13.76
N ALA A 250 -5.94 16.47 12.58
CA ALA A 250 -6.56 15.75 11.47
C ALA A 250 -5.90 14.39 11.13
N PRO A 251 -4.55 14.26 11.04
CA PRO A 251 -3.91 12.97 10.79
C PRO A 251 -4.21 11.94 11.89
N VAL A 252 -4.26 12.37 13.15
CA VAL A 252 -4.61 11.51 14.29
C VAL A 252 -6.10 11.18 14.31
N ALA A 253 -6.97 12.13 13.97
CA ALA A 253 -8.42 11.93 13.93
C ALA A 253 -8.83 10.80 12.98
N SER A 254 -8.11 10.65 11.86
CA SER A 254 -8.32 9.53 10.93
C SER A 254 -8.19 8.15 11.59
N SER A 255 -7.30 8.01 12.61
CA SER A 255 -7.13 6.74 13.33
C SER A 255 -8.35 6.34 14.15
N LEU A 256 -9.12 7.31 14.66
CA LEU A 256 -10.37 7.05 15.38
C LEU A 256 -11.40 6.40 14.45
N LEU A 257 -11.49 6.90 13.21
CA LEU A 257 -12.35 6.32 12.18
C LEU A 257 -11.85 4.93 11.75
N SER A 258 -10.53 4.72 11.68
CA SER A 258 -9.96 3.40 11.41
C SER A 258 -10.30 2.38 12.50
N HIS A 259 -10.30 2.78 13.78
CA HIS A 259 -10.75 1.91 14.87
C HIS A 259 -12.23 1.57 14.76
N PHE A 260 -13.07 2.53 14.35
CA PHE A 260 -14.47 2.27 14.07
C PHE A 260 -14.65 1.26 12.92
N ILE A 261 -13.98 1.45 11.78
CA ILE A 261 -14.01 0.52 10.64
C ILE A 261 -13.59 -0.89 11.08
N GLY A 262 -12.53 -1.02 11.87
CA GLY A 262 -12.11 -2.30 12.43
C GLY A 262 -13.19 -2.96 13.28
N ALA A 263 -13.87 -2.17 14.13
CA ALA A 263 -14.94 -2.64 15.00
C ALA A 263 -16.20 -3.08 14.23
N VAL A 264 -16.49 -2.50 13.06
CA VAL A 264 -17.64 -2.91 12.22
C VAL A 264 -17.26 -3.88 11.10
N SER A 265 -16.00 -4.34 11.05
CA SER A 265 -15.55 -5.29 10.04
C SER A 265 -16.17 -6.69 10.24
N GLY A 266 -16.58 -7.34 9.14
CA GLY A 266 -17.24 -8.65 9.20
C GLY A 266 -16.43 -9.70 9.97
N GLY A 267 -15.10 -9.70 9.82
CA GLY A 267 -14.22 -10.61 10.55
C GLY A 267 -14.22 -10.39 12.08
N ALA A 268 -14.26 -9.13 12.54
CA ALA A 268 -14.34 -8.82 13.96
C ALA A 268 -15.72 -9.20 14.53
N LEU A 269 -16.79 -8.93 13.78
CA LEU A 269 -18.16 -9.21 14.18
C LEU A 269 -18.45 -10.72 14.26
N TYR A 270 -18.11 -11.48 13.21
CA TYR A 270 -18.31 -12.94 13.20
C TYR A 270 -17.58 -13.64 14.35
N ARG A 271 -16.33 -13.21 14.65
CA ARG A 271 -15.55 -13.73 15.78
C ARG A 271 -16.00 -13.21 17.15
N ARG A 272 -17.02 -12.35 17.21
CA ARG A 272 -17.47 -11.67 18.43
C ARG A 272 -16.34 -10.92 19.16
N ALA A 273 -15.40 -10.37 18.39
CA ALA A 273 -14.20 -9.69 18.85
C ALA A 273 -14.30 -8.16 18.70
N SER A 274 -15.52 -7.63 18.82
CA SER A 274 -15.81 -6.21 18.64
C SER A 274 -16.75 -5.70 19.72
N PHE A 275 -16.53 -4.46 20.18
CA PHE A 275 -17.44 -3.74 21.06
C PHE A 275 -18.73 -3.29 20.37
N LEU A 276 -18.81 -3.41 19.03
CA LEU A 276 -19.96 -3.00 18.21
C LEU A 276 -20.81 -4.17 17.70
N LEU A 277 -20.67 -5.37 18.26
CA LEU A 277 -21.32 -6.60 17.77
C LEU A 277 -22.83 -6.44 17.51
N ASP A 278 -23.56 -5.83 18.45
CA ASP A 278 -25.03 -5.72 18.43
C ASP A 278 -25.53 -4.30 18.08
N HIS A 279 -24.72 -3.49 17.40
CA HIS A 279 -25.00 -2.06 17.16
C HIS A 279 -25.51 -1.73 15.76
N VAL A 280 -25.86 -2.74 14.94
CA VAL A 280 -26.46 -2.50 13.62
C VAL A 280 -27.78 -1.73 13.78
N GLY A 281 -27.91 -0.61 13.08
CA GLY A 281 -29.08 0.28 13.16
C GLY A 281 -29.10 1.20 14.38
N GLN A 282 -28.08 1.16 15.25
CA GLN A 282 -27.98 2.06 16.39
C GLN A 282 -27.10 3.27 16.06
N GLN A 283 -27.44 4.41 16.65
CA GLN A 283 -26.63 5.62 16.55
C GLN A 283 -25.41 5.53 17.48
N VAL A 284 -24.21 5.56 16.91
CA VAL A 284 -22.93 5.47 17.64
C VAL A 284 -22.06 6.74 17.49
N PHE A 285 -22.55 7.73 16.72
CA PHE A 285 -21.96 9.04 16.52
C PHE A 285 -23.03 10.14 16.70
N PRO A 286 -22.66 11.42 16.90
CA PRO A 286 -23.62 12.53 16.94
C PRO A 286 -24.52 12.62 15.69
N GLU A 287 -25.68 13.26 15.83
CA GLU A 287 -26.59 13.60 14.70
C GLU A 287 -25.96 14.61 13.74
#